data_AF-A0A937LKJ3-F1
#
_entry.id   AF-A0A937LKJ3-F1
#
_cell.length_a   1.000
_cell.length_b   1.000
_cell.length_c   1.000
_cell.angle_alpha   90.00
_cell.angle_beta   90.00
_cell.angle_gamma   90.00
#
_symmetry.space_group_name_H-M   'P 1'
#
loop_
_entity.id
_entity.type
_entity.pdbx_description
1 polymer ?
#
loop_
_entity_poly.entity_id
_entity_poly.type
_entity_poly.pdbx_seq_one_letter_code
_entity_poly.pdbx_strand_id
1 'polypeptide(L)'
;ENDANRIMLDNFYKYLETDDKVFLKAANKQLREILKGAGFGILLILPFSPITIPYLFKRAEKLGIDIMPAWYKKLDLNEDQNKLE
;
A
#
# COMPACT_ATOMS: atom_id res chain seq x y z
N GLU A 1 7.44 -4.73 20.89
CA GLU A 1 6.65 -3.79 20.06
C GLU A 1 7.63 -2.90 19.30
N ASN A 2 7.40 -2.57 18.03
CA ASN A 2 8.38 -1.82 17.23
C ASN A 2 8.25 -0.32 17.57
N ASP A 3 9.22 0.26 18.28
CA ASP A 3 9.19 1.66 18.76
C ASP A 3 8.88 2.66 17.64
N ALA A 4 9.34 2.38 16.41
CA ALA A 4 9.04 3.21 15.24
C ALA A 4 7.54 3.23 14.88
N ASN A 5 6.84 2.12 15.07
CA ASN A 5 5.39 2.03 14.81
C ASN A 5 4.61 2.82 15.88
N ARG A 6 5.03 2.72 17.14
CA ARG A 6 4.44 3.51 18.22
C ARG A 6 4.62 5.01 17.97
N ILE A 7 5.83 5.44 17.63
CA ILE A 7 6.14 6.84 17.31
C ILE A 7 5.32 7.34 16.11
N MET A 8 5.07 6.50 15.10
CA MET A 8 4.19 6.86 13.98
C MET A 8 2.75 7.14 14.45
N LEU A 9 2.19 6.26 15.29
CA LEU A 9 0.83 6.42 15.82
C LEU A 9 0.72 7.64 16.73
N ASP A 10 1.71 7.87 17.60
CA ASP A 10 1.78 9.07 18.45
C ASP A 10 1.79 10.34 17.60
N ASN A 11 2.48 10.35 16.45
CA ASN A 11 2.47 11.49 15.54
C ASN A 11 1.12 11.69 14.84
N PHE A 12 0.42 10.61 14.46
CA PHE A 12 -0.96 10.75 13.95
C PHE A 12 -1.89 11.33 15.01
N TYR A 13 -1.78 10.84 16.24
CA TYR A 13 -2.58 11.33 17.36
C TYR A 13 -2.31 12.82 17.64
N LYS A 14 -1.03 13.23 17.70
CA LYS A 14 -0.66 14.65 17.85
C LYS A 14 -1.15 15.53 16.71
N TYR A 15 -1.15 15.02 15.48
CA TYR A 15 -1.73 15.76 14.36
C TYR A 15 -3.23 16.01 14.57
N LEU A 16 -3.99 15.02 15.05
CA LEU A 16 -5.42 15.19 15.33
C LEU A 16 -5.71 16.21 16.44
N GLU A 17 -4.83 16.31 17.44
CA GLU A 17 -4.98 17.28 18.53
C GLU A 17 -4.57 18.70 18.15
N THR A 18 -3.59 18.86 17.26
CA THR A 18 -2.91 20.14 17.00
C THR A 18 -3.16 20.72 15.61
N ASP A 19 -3.62 19.91 14.65
CA ASP A 19 -3.63 20.18 13.21
C ASP A 19 -2.27 20.61 12.61
N ASP A 20 -1.17 20.41 13.35
CA ASP A 20 0.18 20.71 12.86
C ASP A 20 0.65 19.63 11.88
N LYS A 21 0.77 20.04 10.61
CA LYS A 21 1.19 19.20 9.49
C LYS A 21 2.59 18.62 9.65
N VAL A 22 3.43 19.11 10.56
CA VAL A 22 4.73 18.49 10.87
C VAL A 22 4.56 17.06 11.37
N PHE A 23 3.60 16.83 12.28
CA PHE A 23 3.33 15.49 12.81
C PHE A 23 2.74 14.56 11.74
N LEU A 24 1.82 15.07 10.92
CA LEU A 24 1.27 14.32 9.78
C LEU A 24 2.36 13.93 8.77
N LYS A 25 3.29 14.84 8.46
CA LYS A 25 4.43 14.55 7.57
C LYS A 25 5.34 13.48 8.14
N ALA A 26 5.64 13.54 9.44
CA ALA A 26 6.46 12.55 10.13
C ALA A 26 5.80 11.16 10.12
N ALA A 27 4.51 11.07 10.47
CA ALA A 27 3.75 9.83 10.46
C ALA A 27 3.64 9.23 9.05
N ASN A 28 3.30 10.05 8.06
CA ASN A 28 3.23 9.63 6.65
C ASN A 28 4.58 9.16 6.10
N LYS A 29 5.70 9.71 6.57
CA LYS A 29 7.03 9.23 6.19
C LYS A 29 7.24 7.79 6.68
N GLN A 30 6.96 7.53 7.96
CA GLN A 30 7.12 6.19 8.54
C GLN A 30 6.19 5.16 7.88
N LEU A 31 4.93 5.53 7.64
CA LEU A 31 3.95 4.68 6.96
C LEU A 31 4.39 4.30 5.54
N ARG A 32 4.97 5.25 4.79
CA ARG A 32 5.53 4.98 3.46
C ARG A 32 6.67 3.96 3.51
N GLU A 33 7.55 4.04 4.48
CA GLU A 33 8.64 3.07 4.62
C GLU A 33 8.11 1.66 4.96
N ILE A 34 7.09 1.56 5.83
CA ILE A 34 6.40 0.28 6.11
C ILE A 34 5.81 -0.30 4.82
N LEU A 35 5.07 0.51 4.07
CA LEU A 35 4.44 0.10 2.82
C LEU A 35 5.46 -0.29 1.74
N LYS A 36 6.59 0.42 1.63
CA LYS A 36 7.71 -0.01 0.77
C LYS A 36 8.26 -1.37 1.18
N GLY A 37 8.52 -1.57 2.47
CA GLY A 37 9.00 -2.84 3.02
C GLY A 37 8.02 -3.99 2.81
N ALA A 38 6.72 -3.71 2.80
CA ALA A 38 5.65 -4.67 2.51
C ALA A 38 5.43 -4.93 1.00
N GLY A 39 6.19 -4.31 0.10
CA GLY A 39 6.07 -4.50 -1.35
C GLY A 39 5.10 -3.55 -2.07
N PHE A 40 4.55 -2.55 -1.36
CA PHE A 40 3.64 -1.53 -1.92
C PHE A 40 4.38 -0.31 -2.49
N GLY A 41 5.71 -0.39 -2.69
CA GLY A 41 6.54 0.74 -3.13
C GLY A 41 6.06 1.41 -4.43
N ILE A 42 5.54 0.64 -5.39
CA ILE A 42 4.98 1.17 -6.65
C ILE A 42 3.67 1.94 -6.42
N LEU A 43 2.85 1.53 -5.45
CA LEU A 43 1.56 2.14 -5.13
C LEU A 43 1.71 3.50 -4.42
N LEU A 44 2.84 3.71 -3.72
CA LEU A 44 3.14 4.98 -3.04
C LEU A 44 3.64 6.11 -3.96
N ILE A 45 4.19 5.74 -5.12
CA ILE A 45 4.78 6.68 -6.10
C ILE A 45 3.73 7.13 -7.13
N LEU A 46 2.66 6.35 -7.34
CA LEU A 46 1.77 6.52 -8.48
C LEU A 46 0.39 7.07 -8.07
N PRO A 47 0.06 8.33 -8.41
CA PRO A 47 -1.27 8.89 -8.20
C PRO A 47 -2.21 8.55 -9.39
N PHE A 48 -2.36 7.29 -9.82
CA PHE A 48 -3.27 6.89 -10.92
C PHE A 48 -3.70 5.40 -10.88
N SER A 49 -4.05 4.85 -9.72
CA SER A 49 -4.45 3.43 -9.59
C SER A 49 -5.64 2.99 -10.47
N PRO A 50 -6.65 3.82 -10.80
CA PRO A 50 -7.80 3.35 -11.58
C PRO A 50 -7.49 3.03 -13.04
N ILE A 51 -6.48 3.68 -13.65
CA ILE A 51 -6.19 3.55 -15.09
C ILE A 51 -4.90 2.77 -15.33
N THR A 52 -3.85 3.05 -14.56
CA THR A 52 -2.51 2.50 -14.82
C THR A 52 -2.45 0.99 -14.58
N ILE A 53 -3.10 0.49 -13.53
CA ILE A 53 -3.17 -0.95 -13.26
C ILE A 53 -3.86 -1.68 -14.43
N PRO A 54 -5.10 -1.33 -14.84
CA PRO A 54 -5.73 -1.96 -16.01
C PRO A 54 -4.90 -1.87 -17.29
N TYR A 55 -4.22 -0.74 -17.53
CA TYR A 55 -3.38 -0.57 -18.72
C TYR A 55 -2.18 -1.53 -18.73
N LEU A 56 -1.45 -1.63 -17.61
CA LEU A 56 -0.26 -2.46 -17.51
C LEU A 56 -0.62 -3.95 -17.63
N PHE A 57 -1.70 -4.38 -16.97
CA PHE A 57 -2.24 -5.74 -17.10
C PHE A 57 -2.62 -6.07 -18.55
N LYS A 58 -3.37 -5.19 -19.25
CA LYS A 58 -3.72 -5.39 -20.66
C LYS A 58 -2.50 -5.49 -21.59
N ARG A 59 -1.40 -4.79 -21.27
CA ARG A 59 -0.17 -4.85 -22.06
C ARG A 59 0.64 -6.11 -21.78
N ALA A 60 0.73 -6.51 -20.52
CA ALA A 60 1.43 -7.71 -20.10
C ALA A 60 0.75 -8.98 -20.65
N GLU A 61 -0.59 -9.05 -20.60
CA GLU A 61 -1.38 -10.15 -21.20
C GLU A 61 -1.10 -10.30 -22.70
N LYS A 62 -1.09 -9.19 -23.45
CA LYS A 62 -0.75 -9.20 -24.89
C LYS A 62 0.66 -9.69 -25.19
N LEU A 63 1.57 -9.56 -24.24
CA LEU A 63 2.96 -9.99 -24.36
C LEU A 63 3.19 -11.39 -23.75
N GLY A 64 2.15 -12.02 -23.19
CA GLY A 64 2.26 -13.32 -22.51
C GLY A 64 3.05 -13.27 -21.19
N ILE A 65 3.13 -12.11 -20.55
CA ILE A 65 3.90 -11.89 -19.33
C ILE A 65 2.97 -11.90 -18.12
N ASP A 66 3.18 -12.81 -17.17
CA ASP A 66 2.49 -12.77 -15.86
C ASP A 66 3.14 -11.73 -14.96
N ILE A 67 2.48 -10.57 -14.83
CA ILE A 67 2.90 -9.49 -13.93
C ILE A 67 2.14 -9.51 -12.60
N MET A 68 1.23 -10.47 -12.40
CA MET A 68 0.31 -10.49 -11.27
C MET A 68 1.05 -10.90 -9.99
N PRO A 69 1.18 -10.00 -9.00
CA PRO A 69 1.89 -10.33 -7.77
C PRO A 69 1.15 -11.42 -6.98
N ALA A 70 1.89 -12.27 -6.27
CA ALA A 70 1.31 -13.36 -5.49
C ALA A 70 0.29 -12.88 -4.44
N TRP A 71 0.49 -11.69 -3.86
CA TRP A 71 -0.47 -11.10 -2.92
C TRP A 71 -1.75 -10.61 -3.61
N TYR A 72 -1.72 -10.25 -4.90
CA TYR A 72 -2.90 -9.85 -5.66
C TYR A 72 -3.76 -11.06 -6.01
N LYS A 73 -3.14 -12.21 -6.33
CA LYS A 73 -3.85 -13.48 -6.53
C LYS A 73 -4.64 -13.88 -5.27
N LYS A 74 -4.07 -13.65 -4.09
CA LYS A 74 -4.72 -13.86 -2.78
C LYS A 74 -5.87 -12.88 -2.45
N LEU A 75 -6.00 -11.78 -3.20
CA LEU A 75 -7.13 -10.86 -3.08
C LEU A 75 -8.28 -11.27 -4.01
N ASP A 76 -8.07 -12.23 -4.90
CA ASP A 76 -9.14 -12.81 -5.70
C ASP A 76 -10.05 -13.62 -4.78
N LEU A 77 -11.19 -13.03 -4.43
CA LEU A 77 -12.22 -13.63 -3.56
C LEU A 77 -12.88 -14.85 -4.19
N ASN A 78 -12.59 -15.13 -5.48
CA ASN A 78 -13.05 -16.33 -6.17
C ASN A 78 -12.15 -17.55 -5.93
N GLU A 79 -10.94 -17.37 -5.38
CA GLU A 79 -10.11 -18.48 -4.91
C GLU A 79 -10.71 -19.04 -3.62
N ASP A 80 -11.03 -20.34 -3.60
CA ASP A 80 -11.69 -20.99 -2.45
C ASP A 80 -10.89 -20.87 -1.14
N GLN A 81 -9.58 -20.61 -1.21
CA GLN A 81 -8.72 -20.39 -0.04
C GLN A 81 -8.79 -18.97 0.54
N ASN A 82 -9.37 -18.00 -0.19
CA ASN A 82 -9.51 -16.61 0.24
C ASN A 82 -10.94 -16.28 0.72
N LYS A 83 -11.86 -17.25 0.62
CA LYS A 83 -13.20 -17.16 1.23
C LYS A 83 -13.03 -17.31 2.74
N LEU A 84 -13.25 -16.21 3.46
CA LEU A 84 -13.34 -16.23 4.91
C LEU A 84 -14.51 -17.16 5.29
N GLU A 85 -14.23 -18.24 6.02
CA GLU A 85 -15.26 -18.93 6.81
C GLU A 85 -15.79 -18.01 7.91
#